data_AF-A0AB39UHG8-F1
#
_entry.id   AF-A0AB39UHG8-F1
#
_cell.length_a   1.000
_cell.length_b   1.000
_cell.length_c   1.000
_cell.angle_alpha   90.00
_cell.angle_beta   90.00
_cell.angle_gamma   90.00
#
_symmetry.space_group_name_H-M   'P 1'
#
loop_
_entity.id
_entity.type
_entity.pdbx_description
1 polymer ?
#
loop_
_entity_poly.entity_id
_entity_poly.type
_entity_poly.pdbx_seq_one_letter_code
_entity_poly.pdbx_strand_id
1 'polypeptide(L)'
;MTSNEFITIVNPMITQNINTWVGPKVDSVIADAGMTKASVSEKTGIPYSTLNSKIHGRSPFSLDDLLRIAEATHHSPMDLLPVQFHASQELTARRLLSITFPANM
;
A
#
# COMPACT_ATOMS: atom_id res chain seq x y z
N MET A 1 32.07 9.32 9.19
CA MET A 1 30.65 9.06 9.50
C MET A 1 29.90 9.09 8.19
N THR A 2 29.75 7.93 7.56
CA THR A 2 29.18 7.78 6.22
C THR A 2 27.69 7.51 6.33
N SER A 3 26.93 8.10 5.41
CA SER A 3 25.46 8.17 5.37
C SER A 3 24.70 6.83 5.33
N ASN A 4 25.38 5.69 5.49
CA ASN A 4 24.80 4.35 5.39
C ASN A 4 24.32 3.77 6.73
N GLU A 5 24.72 4.32 7.88
CA GLU A 5 24.25 3.80 9.19
C GLU A 5 22.86 4.33 9.59
N PHE A 6 22.41 5.45 9.01
CA PHE A 6 21.09 6.02 9.34
C PHE A 6 19.94 5.19 8.77
N ILE A 7 20.17 4.46 7.69
CA ILE A 7 19.14 3.58 7.10
C ILE A 7 18.94 2.33 7.98
N THR A 8 19.97 1.86 8.70
CA THR A 8 19.88 0.64 9.51
C THR A 8 19.14 0.86 10.84
N ILE A 9 19.23 2.05 11.45
CA ILE A 9 18.58 2.31 12.75
C ILE A 9 17.04 2.42 12.61
N VAL A 10 16.52 2.74 11.42
CA VAL A 10 15.07 2.80 11.14
C VAL A 10 14.52 1.46 10.58
N ASN A 11 15.38 0.48 10.27
CA ASN A 11 15.02 -0.73 9.51
C ASN A 11 14.98 -2.10 10.24
N PRO A 12 14.69 -2.22 11.56
CA PRO A 12 14.23 -3.52 12.08
C PRO A 12 12.69 -3.71 11.99
N MET A 13 11.91 -2.64 11.72
CA MET A 13 10.43 -2.69 11.66
C MET A 13 9.84 -2.86 10.23
N ILE A 14 10.65 -2.79 9.17
CA ILE A 14 10.15 -2.92 7.78
C ILE A 14 9.84 -4.38 7.40
N THR A 15 10.38 -5.37 8.12
CA THR A 15 10.14 -6.81 7.88
C THR A 15 9.03 -7.40 8.75
N GLN A 16 8.29 -6.59 9.52
CA GLN A 16 7.15 -7.08 10.30
C GLN A 16 5.94 -7.24 9.37
N ASN A 17 5.89 -8.38 8.68
CA ASN A 17 4.72 -9.01 8.06
C ASN A 17 3.76 -8.06 7.31
N ILE A 18 3.86 -7.97 5.98
CA ILE A 18 2.95 -7.16 5.13
C ILE A 18 1.46 -7.33 5.51
N ASN A 19 1.06 -8.50 5.99
CA ASN A 19 -0.32 -8.78 6.42
C ASN A 19 -0.76 -7.96 7.65
N THR A 20 0.16 -7.58 8.55
CA THR A 20 -0.14 -6.73 9.71
C THR A 20 -0.30 -5.26 9.34
N TRP A 21 0.21 -4.83 8.17
CA TRP A 21 -0.01 -3.49 7.64
C TRP A 21 -1.29 -3.42 6.80
N VAL A 22 -1.49 -4.39 5.90
CA VAL A 22 -2.61 -4.39 4.95
C VAL A 22 -3.96 -4.53 5.66
N GLY A 23 -4.05 -5.39 6.68
CA GLY A 23 -5.30 -5.65 7.40
C GLY A 23 -5.93 -4.40 8.03
N PRO A 24 -5.22 -3.65 8.89
CA PRO A 24 -5.70 -2.39 9.45
C PRO A 24 -5.99 -1.33 8.40
N LYS A 25 -5.20 -1.28 7.31
CA LYS A 25 -5.43 -0.33 6.22
C LYS A 25 -6.75 -0.64 5.48
N VAL A 26 -7.01 -1.91 5.17
CA VAL A 26 -8.29 -2.37 4.61
C VAL A 26 -9.44 -2.00 5.54
N ASP A 27 -9.31 -2.22 6.84
CA ASP A 27 -10.36 -1.89 7.81
C ASP A 27 -10.67 -0.38 7.83
N SER A 28 -9.63 0.46 7.74
CA SER A 28 -9.76 1.92 7.68
C SER A 28 -10.49 2.35 6.41
N VAL A 29 -10.11 1.80 5.24
CA VAL A 29 -10.77 2.12 3.95
C VAL A 29 -12.24 1.70 3.94
N ILE A 30 -12.57 0.56 4.55
CA ILE A 30 -13.96 0.10 4.69
C ILE A 30 -14.77 1.09 5.55
N ALA A 31 -14.18 1.55 6.66
CA ALA A 31 -14.80 2.53 7.55
C ALA A 31 -14.96 3.91 6.88
N ASP A 32 -13.95 4.37 6.14
CA ASP A 32 -13.96 5.64 5.39
C ASP A 32 -15.03 5.65 4.30
N ALA A 33 -15.26 4.50 3.65
CA ALA A 33 -16.35 4.32 2.70
C ALA A 33 -17.75 4.26 3.35
N GLY A 34 -17.85 4.31 4.69
CA GLY A 34 -19.12 4.17 5.42
C GLY A 34 -19.74 2.78 5.30
N MET A 35 -18.96 1.76 4.93
CA MET A 35 -19.44 0.41 4.69
C MET A 35 -19.15 -0.50 5.89
N THR A 36 -19.97 -1.54 6.04
CA THR A 36 -19.68 -2.61 7.01
C THR A 36 -18.89 -3.74 6.34
N LYS A 37 -18.12 -4.49 7.13
CA LYS A 37 -17.44 -5.71 6.67
C LYS A 37 -18.40 -6.71 6.00
N ALA A 38 -19.66 -6.76 6.43
CA ALA A 38 -20.70 -7.58 5.81
C ALA A 38 -21.06 -7.07 4.41
N SER A 39 -21.26 -5.76 4.25
CA SER A 39 -21.53 -5.16 2.93
C SER A 39 -20.36 -5.34 1.96
N VAL A 40 -19.13 -5.21 2.44
CA VAL A 40 -17.94 -5.46 1.61
C VAL A 40 -17.81 -6.94 1.26
N SER A 41 -18.11 -7.85 2.18
CA SER A 41 -18.15 -9.29 1.92
C SER A 41 -19.12 -9.64 0.78
N GLU A 42 -20.31 -9.04 0.78
CA GLU A 42 -21.32 -9.23 -0.27
C GLU A 42 -20.87 -8.63 -1.61
N LYS A 43 -20.32 -7.42 -1.61
CA LYS A 43 -19.85 -6.73 -2.84
C LYS A 43 -18.62 -7.39 -3.48
N THR A 44 -17.71 -7.93 -2.67
CA THR A 44 -16.45 -8.51 -3.16
C THR A 44 -16.55 -10.00 -3.46
N GLY A 45 -17.59 -10.66 -2.97
CA GLY A 45 -17.74 -12.12 -3.00
C GLY A 45 -16.79 -12.86 -2.04
N ILE A 46 -16.02 -12.14 -1.21
CA ILE A 46 -15.15 -12.74 -0.20
C ILE A 46 -16.00 -13.08 1.02
N PRO A 47 -16.03 -14.34 1.51
CA PRO A 47 -16.79 -14.68 2.71
C PRO A 47 -16.37 -13.85 3.93
N TYR A 48 -17.33 -13.48 4.77
CA TYR A 48 -17.08 -12.63 5.95
C TYR A 48 -15.98 -13.20 6.86
N SER A 49 -15.99 -14.51 7.10
CA SER A 49 -14.97 -15.18 7.93
C SER A 49 -13.58 -15.08 7.31
N THR A 50 -13.48 -15.20 5.99
CA THR A 50 -12.23 -15.06 5.23
C THR A 50 -11.74 -13.61 5.27
N LEU A 51 -12.61 -12.65 4.98
CA LEU A 51 -12.28 -11.22 5.04
C LEU A 51 -11.81 -10.84 6.46
N ASN A 52 -12.54 -11.26 7.49
CA ASN A 52 -12.18 -11.00 8.88
C ASN A 52 -10.85 -11.66 9.25
N SER A 53 -10.59 -12.89 8.82
CA SER A 53 -9.30 -13.58 9.05
C SER A 53 -8.13 -12.86 8.40
N LYS A 54 -8.31 -12.37 7.15
CA LYS A 54 -7.32 -11.59 6.42
C LYS A 54 -7.04 -10.23 7.09
N ILE A 55 -8.08 -9.52 7.53
CA ILE A 55 -7.95 -8.26 8.28
C ILE A 55 -7.13 -8.44 9.57
N HIS A 56 -7.29 -9.56 10.27
CA HIS A 56 -6.51 -9.86 11.48
C HIS A 56 -5.10 -10.41 11.18
N GLY A 57 -4.66 -10.42 9.92
CA GLY A 57 -3.33 -10.86 9.52
C GLY A 57 -3.09 -12.38 9.61
N ARG A 58 -4.15 -13.18 9.78
CA ARG A 58 -4.04 -14.66 9.82
C ARG A 58 -3.92 -15.28 8.43
N SER A 59 -4.33 -14.56 7.40
CA SER A 59 -4.25 -14.97 6.00
C SER A 59 -3.81 -13.77 5.15
N PRO A 60 -2.97 -13.97 4.13
CA PRO A 60 -2.55 -12.89 3.25
C PRO A 60 -3.68 -12.41 2.34
N PHE A 61 -3.65 -11.13 1.97
CA PHE A 61 -4.47 -10.61 0.89
C PHE A 61 -3.79 -10.85 -0.45
N SER A 62 -4.55 -11.39 -1.41
CA SER A 62 -4.12 -11.45 -2.81
C SER A 62 -4.36 -10.10 -3.48
N LEU A 63 -3.63 -9.81 -4.57
CA LEU A 63 -3.87 -8.60 -5.36
C LEU A 63 -5.31 -8.52 -5.88
N ASP A 64 -5.88 -9.65 -6.30
CA ASP A 64 -7.29 -9.75 -6.71
C ASP A 64 -8.25 -9.37 -5.58
N ASP A 65 -7.97 -9.80 -4.34
CA ASP A 65 -8.78 -9.41 -3.18
C ASP A 65 -8.74 -7.89 -2.96
N LEU A 66 -7.53 -7.30 -3.04
CA LEU A 66 -7.34 -5.87 -2.85
C LEU A 66 -8.03 -5.04 -3.95
N LEU A 67 -7.97 -5.50 -5.20
CA LEU A 67 -8.65 -4.85 -6.33
C LEU A 67 -10.17 -4.86 -6.14
N ARG A 68 -10.74 -6.00 -5.75
CA ARG A 68 -12.18 -6.11 -5.48
C ARG A 68 -12.61 -5.23 -4.31
N ILE A 69 -11.81 -5.19 -3.25
CA ILE A 69 -12.08 -4.31 -2.10
C ILE A 69 -12.03 -2.84 -2.54
N ALA A 70 -11.01 -2.44 -3.29
CA ALA A 70 -10.87 -1.09 -3.83
C ALA A 70 -12.08 -0.68 -4.70
N GLU A 71 -12.51 -1.58 -5.57
CA GLU A 71 -13.69 -1.38 -6.41
C GLU A 71 -14.97 -1.27 -5.56
N ALA A 72 -15.13 -2.15 -4.57
CA ALA A 72 -16.29 -2.14 -3.68
C ALA A 72 -16.36 -0.89 -2.78
N THR A 73 -15.22 -0.35 -2.35
CA THR A 73 -15.13 0.84 -1.50
C THR A 73 -14.93 2.14 -2.27
N HIS A 74 -14.89 2.10 -3.61
CA HIS A 74 -14.61 3.25 -4.48
C HIS A 74 -13.27 3.96 -4.17
N HIS A 75 -12.27 3.20 -3.69
CA HIS A 75 -10.91 3.72 -3.42
C HIS A 75 -9.93 3.28 -4.50
N SER A 76 -8.79 3.96 -4.60
CA SER A 76 -7.73 3.52 -5.52
C SER A 76 -7.06 2.26 -4.96
N PRO A 77 -6.78 1.25 -5.80
CA PRO A 77 -5.98 0.08 -5.37
C PRO A 77 -4.62 0.48 -4.81
N MET A 78 -4.06 1.62 -5.24
CA MET A 78 -2.79 2.16 -4.75
C MET A 78 -2.86 2.57 -3.27
N ASP A 79 -4.03 2.96 -2.77
CA ASP A 79 -4.21 3.38 -1.37
C ASP A 79 -4.12 2.19 -0.41
N LEU A 80 -4.38 0.99 -0.92
CA LEU A 80 -4.31 -0.28 -0.21
C LEU A 80 -2.92 -0.93 -0.30
N LEU A 81 -2.01 -0.34 -1.08
CA LEU A 81 -0.63 -0.83 -1.21
C LEU A 81 0.30 -0.13 -0.20
N PRO A 82 1.21 -0.88 0.44
CA PRO A 82 2.23 -0.32 1.31
C PRO A 82 3.07 0.76 0.63
N VAL A 83 3.54 1.74 1.40
CA VAL A 83 4.37 2.87 0.93
C VAL A 83 5.62 2.44 0.15
N GLN A 84 6.18 1.24 0.39
CA GLN A 84 7.29 0.72 -0.41
C GLN A 84 6.95 0.45 -1.89
N PHE A 85 5.66 0.32 -2.24
CA PHE A 85 5.18 0.12 -3.61
C PHE A 85 4.74 1.43 -4.28
N HIS A 86 4.67 2.53 -3.53
CA HIS A 86 4.51 3.86 -4.11
C HIS A 86 5.85 4.22 -4.74
N ALA A 87 6.03 3.83 -6.00
CA ALA A 87 7.27 4.05 -6.73
C ALA A 87 7.72 5.51 -6.55
N SER A 88 8.94 5.68 -6.03
CA SER A 88 9.59 6.97 -5.91
C SER A 88 9.69 7.59 -7.30
N GLN A 89 8.75 8.48 -7.65
CA GLN A 89 8.77 9.27 -8.88
C GLN A 89 10.01 10.20 -8.98
N GLU A 90 10.83 10.24 -7.93
CA GLU A 90 12.08 10.99 -7.81
C GLU A 90 13.13 10.67 -8.92
N LEU A 91 13.12 9.48 -9.52
CA LEU A 91 14.17 9.08 -10.47
C LEU A 91 14.05 9.70 -11.88
N THR A 92 12.89 10.25 -12.26
CA THR A 92 12.73 10.91 -13.56
C THR A 92 13.19 12.38 -13.53
N ALA A 93 12.99 13.07 -12.40
CA ALA A 93 13.35 14.49 -12.26
C ALA A 93 14.88 14.73 -12.32
N ARG A 94 15.68 13.77 -11.84
CA ARG A 94 17.15 13.90 -11.82
C ARG A 94 17.84 13.58 -13.15
N ARG A 95 17.17 12.91 -14.09
CA ARG A 95 17.74 12.62 -15.41
C ARG A 95 17.49 13.74 -16.43
N LEU A 96 16.49 14.59 -16.20
CA LEU A 96 16.18 15.71 -17.10
C LEU A 96 16.98 17.00 -16.80
N LEU A 97 17.58 17.12 -15.61
CA LEU A 97 18.40 18.29 -15.24
C LEU A 97 19.87 18.20 -15.64
N SER A 98 20.34 17.08 -16.24
CA SER A 98 21.73 16.93 -16.70
C SER A 98 21.91 17.00 -18.22
N ILE A 99 20.83 17.22 -19.00
CA ILE A 99 20.87 17.22 -20.47
C ILE A 99 20.51 18.58 -21.10
N THR A 100 20.51 19.68 -20.35
CA THR A 100 20.15 21.01 -20.89
C THR A 100 21.18 22.07 -20.46
N PHE A 101 22.15 22.27 -21.36
CA PHE A 101 22.96 23.47 -21.64
C PHE A 101 23.81 24.13 -20.51
N PRO A 102 25.11 24.31 -20.78
CA PRO A 102 25.68 25.64 -20.83
C PRO A 102 25.62 26.15 -22.27
N ALA A 103 24.82 27.21 -22.47
CA ALA A 103 24.92 28.06 -23.63
C ALA A 103 26.23 28.87 -23.51
N ASN A 104 27.05 28.79 -24.57
CA ASN A 104 27.83 29.88 -25.15
C ASN A 104 28.59 30.83 -24.20
N MET A 105 29.92 30.66 -24.12
CA MET A 105 30.93 31.74 -24.18
C MET A 105 32.21 31.18 -24.79
#